data_AF-A0A1Y2E919-F1
#
_entry.id   AF-A0A1Y2E919-F1
#
_cell.length_a   1.000
_cell.length_b   1.000
_cell.length_c   1.000
_cell.angle_alpha   90.00
_cell.angle_beta   90.00
_cell.angle_gamma   90.00
#
_symmetry.space_group_name_H-M   'P 1'
#
loop_
_entity.id
_entity.type
_entity.pdbx_description
1 polymer ?
#
loop_
_entity_poly.entity_id
_entity_poly.type
_entity_poly.pdbx_seq_one_letter_code
_entity_poly.pdbx_strand_id
1 'polypeptide(L)' 'MGCTVLYAIIAEILVDVVDVVLDGSGIPEKFLGVTLFALVPNTTEFMNAISFAINGNIALSMEIGSAYALQVCLIQAPAM' A
#
# COMPACT_ATOMS: atom_id res chain seq x y z
N MET A 1 10.05 0.34 -17.07
CA MET A 1 10.74 -0.86 -16.53
C MET A 1 11.68 -0.55 -15.37
N GLY A 2 12.42 0.58 -15.37
CA GLY A 2 13.27 0.96 -14.22
C GLY A 2 12.51 1.11 -12.89
N CYS A 3 11.32 1.72 -12.89
CA CYS A 3 10.52 1.90 -11.68
C CYS A 3 10.09 0.56 -11.05
N THR A 4 9.74 -0.43 -11.87
CA THR A 4 9.33 -1.76 -11.39
C THR A 4 10.50 -2.50 -10.74
N VAL A 5 11.70 -2.40 -11.33
CA VAL A 5 12.92 -3.00 -10.78
C VAL A 5 13.30 -2.34 -9.46
N LEU A 6 13.27 -1.01 -9.39
CA LEU A 6 13.54 -0.27 -8.15
C LEU A 6 12.54 -0.63 -7.05
N TYR A 7 11.25 -0.77 -7.41
CA TYR A 7 10.21 -1.18 -6.48
C TYR A 7 10.45 -2.59 -5.93
N ALA A 8 10.86 -3.54 -6.77
CA ALA A 8 11.20 -4.89 -6.34
C ALA A 8 12.39 -4.90 -5.36
N ILE A 9 13.44 -4.10 -5.63
CA ILE A 9 14.59 -3.96 -4.73
C ILE A 9 14.17 -3.39 -3.37
N ILE A 10 13.31 -2.36 -3.37
CA ILE A 10 12.80 -1.76 -2.13
C ILE A 10 11.94 -2.76 -1.36
N ALA A 11 11.11 -3.55 -2.05
CA ALA A 11 10.29 -4.58 -1.42
C ALA A 11 11.14 -5.68 -0.75
N GLU A 12 12.26 -6.08 -1.37
CA GLU A 12 13.21 -7.04 -0.80
C GLU A 12 13.86 -6.48 0.48
N ILE A 13 14.38 -5.25 0.43
CA ILE A 13 14.95 -4.59 1.61
C ILE A 13 13.90 -4.42 2.72
N LEU A 14 12.65 -4.11 2.37
CA LEU A 14 11.57 -3.95 3.33
C LEU A 14 11.28 -5.26 4.08
N VAL A 15 11.27 -6.40 3.40
CA VAL A 15 11.06 -7.72 4.02
C VAL A 15 12.21 -8.06 4.97
N ASP A 16 13.47 -7.83 4.58
CA ASP A 16 14.64 -8.08 5.44
C ASP A 16 14.60 -7.25 6.75
N VAL A 17 14.08 -6.03 6.69
CA VAL A 17 13.97 -5.14 7.86
C VAL A 17 12.82 -5.57 8.78
N VAL A 18 11.78 -6.21 8.26
CA VAL A 18 10.63 -6.63 9.07
C VAL A 18 11.02 -7.65 10.13
N ASP A 19 11.85 -8.64 9.79
CA ASP A 19 12.30 -9.65 10.75
C ASP A 19 13.04 -9.02 11.93
N VAL A 20 13.91 -8.03 11.66
CA VAL A 20 14.65 -7.29 12.70
C VAL A 20 13.70 -6.47 13.60
N VAL A 21 12.66 -5.88 13.03
CA VAL A 21 11.68 -5.10 13.80
C VAL A 21 10.80 -6.02 14.66
N LEU A 22 10.40 -7.18 14.17
CA LEU A 22 9.57 -8.12 14.93
C LEU A 22 10.30 -8.68 16.15
N ASP A 23 11.59 -9.02 16.01
CA ASP A 23 12.42 -9.51 17.11
C ASP A 23 12.71 -8.44 18.19
N GLY A 24 12.74 -7.16 17.81
CA GLY A 24 13.14 -6.06 18.71
C GLY A 24 12.01 -5.21 19.31
N SER A 25 10.82 -5.21 18.70
CA SER A 25 9.76 -4.22 19.02
C SER A 25 8.56 -4.78 19.77
N GLY A 26 8.38 -6.11 19.81
CA GLY A 26 7.18 -6.74 20.37
C GLY A 26 5.88 -6.42 19.61
N ILE A 27 5.98 -5.83 18.42
CA ILE A 27 4.83 -5.52 17.56
C ILE A 27 4.31 -6.83 16.95
N PRO A 28 3.00 -7.09 16.98
CA PRO A 28 2.45 -8.26 16.33
C PRO A 28 2.62 -8.17 14.81
N GLU A 29 3.12 -9.24 14.19
CA GLU A 29 3.34 -9.37 12.74
C GLU A 29 2.10 -8.97 11.91
N LYS A 30 0.91 -9.35 12.38
CA LYS A 30 -0.36 -8.98 11.73
C LYS A 30 -0.59 -7.48 11.68
N PHE A 31 -0.18 -6.74 12.71
CA PHE A 31 -0.30 -5.27 12.72
C PHE A 31 0.66 -4.64 11.71
N LEU A 32 1.88 -5.16 11.62
CA LEU A 32 2.86 -4.73 10.63
C LEU A 32 2.38 -5.02 9.20
N GLY A 33 1.78 -6.19 8.98
CA GLY A 33 1.12 -6.57 7.73
C GLY A 33 0.03 -5.60 7.30
N VAL A 34 -0.91 -5.29 8.20
CA VAL A 34 -2.06 -4.42 7.90
C VAL A 34 -1.66 -2.94 7.77
N THR A 35 -0.58 -2.51 8.42
CA THR A 35 -0.15 -1.11 8.37
C THR A 35 0.94 -0.89 7.32
N LEU A 36 2.13 -1.43 7.51
CA LEU A 36 3.27 -1.19 6.62
C LEU A 36 3.05 -1.80 5.24
N PHE A 37 2.74 -3.11 5.18
CA PHE A 37 2.65 -3.80 3.90
C PHE A 37 1.35 -3.51 3.14
N ALA A 38 0.24 -3.22 3.82
CA ALA A 38 -1.00 -2.87 3.13
C ALA A 38 -1.14 -1.37 2.82
N LEU A 39 -0.46 -0.46 3.52
CA LEU A 39 -0.59 0.99 3.29
C LEU A 39 0.48 1.54 2.34
N VAL A 40 1.77 1.22 2.58
CA VAL A 40 2.90 1.81 1.83
C VAL A 40 2.80 1.62 0.31
N PRO A 41 2.58 0.41 -0.22
CA PRO A 41 2.43 0.21 -1.67
C PRO A 41 1.27 1.00 -2.30
N ASN A 42 0.26 1.30 -1.50
CA ASN A 42 -1.01 1.86 -1.94
C ASN A 42 -1.12 3.37 -1.64
N THR A 43 -0.11 3.93 -0.96
CA THR A 43 -0.07 5.33 -0.55
C THR A 43 -0.05 6.27 -1.76
N THR A 44 0.63 5.90 -2.84
CA THR A 44 0.67 6.72 -4.07
C THR A 44 -0.70 6.90 -4.71
N GLU A 45 -1.57 5.89 -4.61
CA GLU A 45 -2.93 5.96 -5.16
C GLU A 45 -3.86 6.76 -4.24
N PHE A 46 -3.71 6.64 -2.92
CA PHE A 46 -4.40 7.52 -1.97
C PHE A 46 -4.00 8.99 -2.14
N MET A 47 -2.72 9.28 -2.39
CA MET A 47 -2.23 10.63 -2.66
C MET A 47 -2.85 11.23 -3.93
N ASN A 48 -3.08 10.42 -4.96
CA ASN A 48 -3.81 10.84 -6.16
C ASN A 48 -5.29 11.13 -5.84
N ALA A 49 -5.97 10.26 -5.09
CA ALA A 49 -7.36 10.49 -4.68
C ALA A 49 -7.50 11.78 -3.85
N ILE A 50 -6.61 11.99 -2.87
CA ILE A 50 -6.57 13.19 -2.03
C ILE A 50 -6.32 14.44 -2.89
N SER A 51 -5.41 14.38 -3.87
CA SER A 51 -5.17 15.49 -4.79
C SER A 51 -6.43 15.85 -5.59
N PHE A 52 -7.23 14.87 -6.02
CA PHE A 52 -8.51 15.15 -6.68
C PHE A 52 -9.56 15.76 -5.74
N ALA A 53 -9.60 15.34 -4.48
CA ALA A 53 -10.49 15.94 -3.48
C ALA A 53 -10.11 17.41 -3.18
N ILE A 54 -8.82 17.72 -3.04
CA ILE A 54 -8.31 19.07 -2.80
C ILE A 54 -8.60 20.01 -3.99
N ASN A 55 -8.58 19.49 -5.22
CA ASN A 55 -8.97 20.24 -6.42
C ASN A 55 -10.49 20.38 -6.63
N GLY A 56 -11.31 20.06 -5.61
CA GLY A 56 -12.76 20.24 -5.63
C GLY A 56 -13.53 19.11 -6.31
N ASN A 57 -12.86 18.02 -6.70
CA ASN A 57 -13.47 16.92 -7.45
C ASN A 57 -13.64 15.67 -6.57
N ILE A 58 -14.45 15.80 -5.52
CA ILE A 58 -14.68 14.77 -4.50
C ILE A 58 -15.31 13.51 -5.11
N ALA A 59 -16.15 13.66 -6.13
CA ALA A 59 -16.76 12.52 -6.84
C ALA A 59 -15.68 11.61 -7.45
N LEU A 60 -14.68 12.18 -8.10
CA LEU A 60 -13.56 11.43 -8.67
C LEU A 60 -12.69 10.79 -7.60
N SER A 61 -12.44 11.50 -6.49
CA SER A 61 -11.72 10.92 -5.35
C SER A 61 -12.44 9.71 -4.76
N MET A 62 -13.77 9.74 -4.70
CA MET A 62 -14.57 8.65 -4.16
C MET A 62 -14.60 7.45 -5.12
N GLU A 63 -14.64 7.70 -6.42
CA GLU A 63 -14.56 6.67 -7.46
C GLU A 63 -13.21 5.94 -7.44
N ILE A 64 -12.10 6.70 -7.34
CA ILE A 64 -10.75 6.12 -7.23
C ILE A 64 -10.62 5.28 -5.96
N GLY A 65 -11.10 5.78 -4.81
CA GLY A 65 -11.05 5.03 -3.55
C GLY A 65 -11.89 3.76 -3.55
N SER A 66 -13.08 3.79 -4.17
CA SER A 66 -13.96 2.63 -4.27
C SER A 66 -13.43 1.59 -5.27
N ALA A 67 -12.97 2.03 -6.44
CA ALA A 67 -12.35 1.15 -7.44
C ALA A 67 -11.10 0.47 -6.86
N TYR A 68 -10.32 1.20 -6.08
CA TYR A 68 -9.16 0.67 -5.39
C TYR A 68 -9.53 -0.42 -4.37
N ALA A 69 -10.51 -0.15 -3.50
CA ALA A 69 -10.98 -1.15 -2.55
C ALA A 69 -11.48 -2.43 -3.25
N LEU A 70 -12.16 -2.29 -4.40
CA LEU A 70 -12.59 -3.42 -5.22
C LEU A 70 -11.40 -4.16 -5.84
N GLN A 71 -10.39 -3.46 -6.35
CA GLN A 71 -9.19 -4.08 -6.91
C GLN A 71 -8.43 -4.89 -5.87
N VAL A 72 -8.28 -4.36 -4.66
CA VAL A 72 -7.65 -5.08 -3.55
C VAL A 72 -8.45 -6.32 -3.19
N CYS A 73 -9.76 -6.19 -2.99
CA CYS A 73 -10.61 -7.29 -2.55
C CYS A 73 -10.81 -8.39 -3.61
N LEU A 74 -10.91 -8.02 -4.89
CA LEU A 74 -11.26 -8.95 -5.97
C LEU A 74 -10.07 -9.48 -6.75
N ILE A 75 -8.95 -8.75 -6.78
CA ILE A 75 -7.77 -9.12 -7.57
C ILE A 75 -6.56 -9.32 -6.67
N GLN A 76 -6.23 -8.36 -5.80
CA GLN A 76 -4.96 -8.41 -5.07
C GLN A 76 -4.97 -9.42 -3.91
N ALA A 77 -6.08 -9.55 -3.19
CA ALA A 77 -6.27 -10.55 -2.13
C ALA A 77 -6.28 -12.01 -2.62
N PRO A 78 -6.91 -12.35 -3.77
CA PRO A 78 -6.83 -13.72 -4.31
C PRO A 78 -5.55 -14.02 -5.12
N ALA A 79 -4.84 -12.99 -5.63
CA ALA A 79 -3.63 -13.18 -6.40
C ALA A 79 -2.33 -13.21 -5.56
N MET A 80 -2.36 -12.68 -4.34
CA MET A 80 -1.31 -12.86 -3.32
C MET A 80 -1.52 -14.16 -2.55
#